data_AF-A0A2D7VV30-F1
#
_entry.id   AF-A0A2D7VV30-F1
#
_cell.length_a   1.000
_cell.length_b   1.000
_cell.length_c   1.000
_cell.angle_alpha   90.00
_cell.angle_beta   90.00
_cell.angle_gamma   90.00
#
_symmetry.space_group_name_H-M   'P 1'
#
loop_
_entity.id
_entity.type
_entity.pdbx_description
1 polymer ?
#
loop_
_entity_poly.entity_id
_entity_poly.type
_entity_poly.pdbx_seq_one_letter_code
_entity_poly.pdbx_strand_id
1 'polypeptide(L)'
;MEVTAWFTPQIPVSNGPGEYAGLPGLILELNVYRTTILCSKIVLSTKAGDAIEAPEKGEEVTREEYNKIIKEKMDEMRENFRGGGGRRGGGRRGF
;
A
#
# COMPACT_ATOMS: atom_id res chain seq x y z
N MET A 1 10.59 9.17 15.38
CA MET A 1 10.46 7.87 14.68
C MET A 1 11.82 7.56 14.11
N GLU A 2 12.38 6.41 14.46
CA GLU A 2 13.71 6.00 14.00
C GLU A 2 13.57 5.10 12.78
N VAL A 3 14.36 5.40 11.75
CA VAL A 3 14.42 4.67 10.49
C VAL A 3 15.89 4.46 10.18
N THR A 4 16.26 3.19 9.95
CA THR A 4 17.63 2.82 9.58
C THR A 4 17.58 2.06 8.26
N ALA A 5 18.34 2.51 7.27
CA ALA A 5 18.42 1.89 5.94
C ALA A 5 19.86 1.51 5.62
N TRP A 6 20.07 0.27 5.17
CA TRP A 6 21.32 -0.19 4.60
C TRP A 6 21.20 -0.24 3.08
N PHE A 7 22.10 0.44 2.38
CA PHE A 7 22.06 0.58 0.92
C PHE A 7 23.41 0.25 0.27
N THR A 8 23.39 -0.09 -1.02
CA THR A 8 24.61 -0.36 -1.80
C THR A 8 24.73 0.55 -3.02
N PRO A 9 25.80 1.35 -3.14
CA PRO A 9 26.06 2.16 -4.34
C PRO A 9 26.39 1.36 -5.60
N GLN A 10 26.74 0.07 -5.48
CA GLN A 10 27.08 -0.78 -6.63
C GLN A 10 25.88 -0.99 -7.56
N ILE A 11 24.66 -0.86 -7.04
CA ILE A 11 23.42 -0.85 -7.81
C ILE A 11 22.89 0.59 -7.72
N PRO A 12 23.20 1.47 -8.69
CA PRO A 12 22.92 2.91 -8.62
C PRO A 12 21.45 3.21 -8.93
N VAL A 13 20.54 2.51 -8.26
CA VAL A 13 19.09 2.70 -8.34
C VAL A 13 18.65 3.26 -7.00
N SER A 14 18.25 4.52 -6.98
CA SER A 14 17.84 5.23 -5.76
C SER A 14 16.41 4.86 -5.34
N ASN A 15 16.18 3.58 -5.05
CA ASN A 15 14.88 3.02 -4.71
C ASN A 15 14.96 2.10 -3.47
N GLY A 16 13.82 1.77 -2.89
CA GLY A 16 13.73 0.93 -1.70
C GLY A 16 12.30 0.50 -1.36
N PRO A 17 12.10 -0.20 -0.22
CA PRO A 17 10.78 -0.69 0.17
C PRO A 17 9.81 0.43 0.53
N GLY A 18 8.56 0.34 0.07
CA GLY A 18 7.51 1.30 0.42
C GLY A 18 7.80 2.70 -0.13
N GLU A 19 7.78 3.70 0.75
CA GLU A 19 8.03 5.11 0.41
C GLU A 19 9.50 5.53 0.58
N TYR A 20 10.39 4.60 0.94
CA TYR A 20 11.78 4.90 1.26
C TYR A 20 12.66 4.85 0.01
N ALA A 21 13.15 6.01 -0.43
CA ALA A 21 13.99 6.18 -1.61
C ALA A 21 14.94 7.40 -1.45
N GLY A 22 15.84 7.62 -2.43
CA GLY A 22 16.68 8.82 -2.51
C GLY A 22 18.11 8.67 -1.99
N LEU A 23 18.51 7.49 -1.51
CA LEU A 23 19.91 7.18 -1.21
C LEU A 23 20.68 6.89 -2.51
N PRO A 24 22.02 7.08 -2.54
CA PRO A 24 22.85 6.86 -3.73
C PRO A 24 23.12 5.37 -3.96
N GLY A 25 22.07 4.56 -3.98
CA GLY A 25 22.11 3.12 -4.13
C GLY A 25 20.79 2.45 -3.72
N LEU A 26 20.65 1.17 -4.06
CA LEU A 26 19.47 0.38 -3.72
C LEU A 26 19.46 0.04 -2.23
N ILE A 27 18.33 0.25 -1.55
CA ILE A 27 18.14 -0.17 -0.15
C ILE A 27 17.94 -1.68 -0.09
N LEU A 28 18.80 -2.37 0.67
CA LEU A 28 18.78 -3.82 0.85
C LEU A 28 18.17 -4.23 2.19
N GLU A 29 18.28 -3.40 3.20
CA GLU A 29 17.65 -3.63 4.51
C GLU A 29 17.06 -2.33 5.02
N LEU A 30 15.84 -2.42 5.56
CA LEU A 30 15.14 -1.30 6.14
C LEU A 30 14.55 -1.71 7.49
N ASN A 31 14.92 -0.98 8.54
CA ASN A 31 14.36 -1.10 9.87
C ASN A 31 13.48 0.13 10.14
N VAL A 32 12.16 -0.08 10.17
CA VAL A 32 11.17 0.96 10.48
C VAL A 32 10.42 0.52 11.73
N TYR A 33 10.66 1.23 12.84
CA TYR A 33 9.99 0.97 14.10
C TYR A 33 10.14 -0.49 14.60
N ARG A 34 9.14 -1.35 14.36
CA ARG A 34 9.14 -2.79 14.74
C ARG A 34 9.20 -3.74 13.53
N THR A 35 9.35 -3.19 12.33
CA THR A 35 9.30 -3.93 11.07
C THR A 35 10.68 -3.87 10.41
N THR A 36 11.23 -5.05 10.10
CA THR A 36 12.45 -5.19 9.31
C THR A 36 12.10 -5.77 7.95
N ILE A 37 12.55 -5.11 6.88
CA ILE A 37 12.41 -5.56 5.51
C ILE A 37 13.81 -5.86 4.96
N LEU A 38 14.04 -7.12 4.56
CA LEU A 38 15.32 -7.59 4.02
C LEU A 38 15.16 -8.01 2.56
N CYS A 39 16.09 -7.57 1.71
CA CYS A 39 16.22 -8.04 0.35
C CYS A 39 16.77 -9.48 0.34
N SER A 40 15.95 -10.44 -0.09
CA SER A 40 16.33 -11.86 -0.12
C SER A 40 16.96 -12.31 -1.44
N LYS A 41 16.60 -11.66 -2.55
CA LYS A 41 17.09 -12.00 -3.89
C LYS A 41 17.04 -10.79 -4.80
N ILE A 42 18.11 -10.61 -5.57
CA ILE A 42 18.17 -9.62 -6.66
C ILE A 42 18.29 -10.40 -7.96
N VAL A 43 17.40 -10.11 -8.90
CA VAL A 43 17.48 -10.61 -10.28
C VAL A 43 17.82 -9.43 -11.17
N LEU A 44 19.06 -9.36 -11.62
CA LEU A 44 19.52 -8.36 -12.56
C LEU A 44 19.14 -8.82 -13.97
N SER A 45 18.06 -8.29 -14.53
CA SER A 45 17.76 -8.52 -15.95
C SER A 45 18.65 -7.63 -16.81
N THR A 46 19.49 -8.23 -17.64
CA THR A 46 20.34 -7.53 -18.64
C THR A 46 19.61 -7.25 -19.95
N LYS A 47 18.37 -7.70 -20.08
CA LYS A 47 17.49 -7.38 -21.21
C LYS A 47 16.71 -6.11 -20.88
N ALA A 48 16.45 -5.28 -21.89
CA ALA A 48 15.54 -4.15 -21.74
C ALA A 48 14.29 -4.61 -20.99
N GLY A 49 13.98 -3.96 -19.87
CA GLY A 49 12.94 -4.39 -18.95
C GLY A 49 11.61 -4.57 -19.68
N ASP A 50 10.82 -5.54 -19.23
CA ASP A 50 9.48 -5.76 -19.77
C ASP A 50 8.72 -4.42 -19.77
N ALA A 51 8.03 -4.11 -20.86
CA ALA A 51 7.18 -2.93 -20.90
C ALA A 51 6.16 -3.06 -19.77
N ILE A 52 6.14 -2.08 -18.86
CA ILE A 52 5.10 -2.01 -17.83
C ILE A 52 3.83 -1.60 -18.57
N GLU A 53 3.02 -2.58 -18.94
CA GLU A 53 1.69 -2.35 -19.48
C GLU A 53 0.82 -1.81 -18.35
N ALA A 54 0.24 -0.63 -18.57
CA ALA A 54 -0.72 -0.08 -17.63
C ALA A 54 -1.90 -1.06 -17.53
N PRO A 55 -2.41 -1.34 -16.31
CA PRO A 55 -3.61 -2.16 -16.19
C PRO A 55 -4.74 -1.47 -16.96
N GLU A 56 -5.24 -2.13 -18.01
CA GLU A 56 -6.38 -1.63 -18.81
C GLU A 56 -7.71 -1.69 -18.05
N LYS A 57 -7.71 -2.35 -16.88
CA LYS A 57 -8.91 -2.55 -16.08
C LYS A 57 -9.20 -1.31 -15.24
N GLY A 58 -10.19 -0.54 -15.67
CA GLY A 58 -10.71 0.63 -14.97
C GLY A 58 -11.42 1.57 -15.93
N GLU A 59 -12.02 2.62 -15.38
CA GLU A 59 -12.55 3.73 -16.17
C GLU A 59 -11.60 4.91 -16.03
N GLU A 60 -11.19 5.51 -17.14
CA GLU A 60 -10.47 6.78 -17.12
C GLU A 60 -11.45 7.87 -16.71
N VAL A 61 -11.28 8.39 -15.50
CA VAL A 61 -12.17 9.39 -14.91
C VAL A 61 -11.41 10.66 -14.58
N THR A 62 -12.08 11.78 -14.75
CA THR A 62 -11.56 13.09 -14.34
C THR A 62 -11.45 13.18 -12.81
N ARG A 63 -10.70 14.16 -12.31
CA ARG A 63 -10.55 14.37 -10.86
C ARG A 63 -11.90 14.63 -10.17
N GLU A 64 -12.82 15.30 -10.85
CA GLU A 64 -14.16 15.61 -10.35
C GLU A 64 -15.01 14.33 -10.23
N GLU A 65 -14.99 13.49 -11.25
CA GLU A 65 -15.68 12.19 -11.25
C GLU A 65 -15.10 11.25 -10.21
N TYR A 66 -13.77 11.19 -10.06
CA TYR A 66 -13.11 10.42 -9.01
C TYR A 66 -13.60 10.81 -7.61
N ASN A 67 -13.69 12.12 -7.32
CA ASN A 67 -14.18 12.60 -6.04
C ASN A 67 -15.64 12.21 -5.79
N LYS A 68 -16.46 12.22 -6.84
CA LYS A 68 -17.86 11.77 -6.78
C LYS A 68 -17.97 10.27 -6.49
N ILE A 69 -17.22 9.43 -7.22
CA ILE A 69 -17.19 7.98 -7.04
C ILE A 69 -16.76 7.61 -5.62
N ILE A 70 -15.71 8.26 -5.10
CA ILE A 70 -15.22 8.03 -3.75
C ILE A 70 -16.28 8.41 -2.71
N LYS A 71 -16.97 9.53 -2.90
CA LYS A 71 -18.03 9.98 -1.99
C LYS A 71 -19.19 8.98 -1.96
N GLU A 72 -19.68 8.56 -3.12
CA GLU A 72 -20.75 7.57 -3.26
C GLU A 72 -20.36 6.23 -2.61
N LYS A 73 -19.14 5.73 -2.89
CA LYS A 73 -18.60 4.51 -2.26
C LYS A 73 -18.52 4.60 -0.74
N MET A 74 -18.14 5.77 -0.19
CA MET A 74 -18.09 5.97 1.26
C MET A 74 -19.49 5.95 1.88
N ASP A 75 -20.48 6.53 1.21
CA ASP A 75 -21.86 6.56 1.71
C ASP A 75 -22.51 5.17 1.61
N GLU A 76 -22.31 4.42 0.52
CA GLU A 76 -22.71 3.00 0.40
C GLU A 76 -22.10 2.14 1.52
N MET A 77 -20.80 2.33 1.79
CA MET A 77 -20.12 1.62 2.87
C MET A 77 -20.78 1.97 4.21
N ARG A 78 -21.05 3.25 4.49
CA ARG A 78 -21.73 3.67 5.74
C ARG A 78 -23.12 3.06 5.89
N GLU A 79 -23.90 2.99 4.82
CA GLU A 79 -25.23 2.38 4.84
C GLU A 79 -25.16 0.86 5.10
N ASN A 80 -24.25 0.16 4.43
CA ASN A 80 -24.02 -1.26 4.66
C ASN A 80 -23.53 -1.58 6.08
N PHE A 81 -22.69 -0.72 6.66
CA PHE A 81 -22.23 -0.87 8.05
C PHE A 81 -23.30 -0.52 9.10
N ARG A 82 -24.30 0.32 8.77
CA ARG A 82 -25.44 0.60 9.66
C ARG A 82 -26.43 -0.56 9.77
N GLY A 83 -26.45 -1.48 8.80
CA GLY A 83 -27.33 -2.67 8.81
C GLY A 83 -26.92 -3.78 9.79
N GLY A 84 -25.67 -3.81 10.27
CA GLY A 84 -25.11 -4.93 11.04
C GLY A 84 -25.02 -4.77 12.57
N GLY A 85 -25.22 -3.56 13.11
CA GLY A 85 -24.89 -3.26 14.52
C GLY A 85 -26.06 -3.22 15.50
N GLY A 86 -27.28 -3.57 15.09
CA GLY A 86 -28.48 -3.11 15.78
C GLY A 86 -29.25 -4.07 16.68
N ARG A 87 -29.05 -5.40 16.63
CA ARG A 87 -29.94 -6.34 17.37
C ARG A 87 -29.30 -7.71 17.68
N ARG A 88 -28.53 -7.80 18.76
CA ARG A 88 -28.40 -9.03 19.60
C ARG A 88 -27.51 -8.74 20.82
N GLY A 89 -28.12 -8.45 21.95
CA GLY A 89 -27.38 -8.34 23.21
C GLY A 89 -28.07 -7.56 24.34
N GLY A 90 -29.40 -7.63 24.43
CA GLY A 90 -30.15 -6.95 25.50
C GLY A 90 -31.32 -7.82 25.98
N GLY A 91 -31.01 -9.06 26.38
CA GLY A 91 -31.99 -10.06 26.80
C GLY A 91 -31.78 -10.50 28.24
N ARG A 92 -32.46 -9.82 29.15
CA ARG A 92 -32.67 -10.07 30.59
C ARG A 92 -32.97 -11.56 30.93
N ARG A 93 -32.17 -12.18 31.80
CA ARG A 93 -32.51 -13.28 32.75
C ARG A 93 -31.47 -13.17 33.88
N GLY A 94 -31.78 -12.97 35.17
CA GLY A 94 -32.84 -13.57 35.96
C GLY A 94 -32.29 -14.82 36.65
N PHE A 95 -31.50 -14.62 37.72
CA PHE A 95 -31.37 -15.35 39.00
C PHE A 95 -30.21 -14.73 39.79
#